data_AF-A0A8J6P8B1-F1
#
_entry.id   AF-A0A8J6P8B1-F1
#
_cell.length_a   1.000
_cell.length_b   1.000
_cell.length_c   1.000
_cell.angle_alpha   90.00
_cell.angle_beta   90.00
_cell.angle_gamma   90.00
#
_symmetry.space_group_name_H-M   'P 1'
#
loop_
_entity.id
_entity.type
_entity.pdbx_description
1 polymer ?
#
loop_
_entity_poly.entity_id
_entity_poly.type
_entity_poly.pdbx_seq_one_letter_code
_entity_poly.pdbx_strand_id
1 'polypeptide(L)'
;MQVVLVEPGKAARITEIGEDLQDMQEIVGGLIQALYPWEDPAAIVCNDEGKIMGLPLNRVLEDYDIITGTFFICGIQGENFSSLTEQQLQKYQQKFRCPEKFIPTPNGLLCLRIESVVTPKEKNKKPSNYER
;
A
#
# COMPACT_ATOMS: atom_id res chain seq x y z
N MET A 1 14.33 2.69 -5.96
CA MET A 1 13.79 1.48 -5.29
C MET A 1 12.38 1.09 -5.75
N GLN A 2 12.18 -0.16 -6.19
CA GLN A 2 10.87 -0.69 -6.58
C GLN A 2 10.10 -1.25 -5.37
N VAL A 3 8.90 -0.74 -5.12
CA VAL A 3 8.11 -1.01 -3.91
C VAL A 3 6.63 -1.28 -4.23
N VAL A 4 5.90 -1.81 -3.25
CA VAL A 4 4.44 -1.82 -3.27
C VAL A 4 3.92 -0.68 -2.40
N LEU A 5 3.28 0.32 -3.01
CA LEU A 5 2.67 1.45 -2.32
C LEU A 5 1.22 1.15 -1.97
N VAL A 6 0.82 1.47 -0.74
CA VAL A 6 -0.52 1.27 -0.22
C VAL A 6 -1.04 2.56 0.40
N GLU A 7 -2.00 3.18 -0.26
CA GLU A 7 -2.66 4.40 0.20
C GLU A 7 -4.03 4.06 0.82
N PRO A 8 -4.51 4.81 1.84
CA PRO A 8 -5.82 4.57 2.45
C PRO A 8 -6.95 4.58 1.41
N GLY A 9 -7.80 3.56 1.44
CA GLY A 9 -8.93 3.43 0.52
C GLY A 9 -8.57 3.13 -0.95
N LYS A 10 -7.29 2.92 -1.28
CA LYS A 10 -6.85 2.56 -2.64
C LYS A 10 -6.33 1.13 -2.73
N ALA A 11 -6.34 0.58 -3.94
CA ALA A 11 -5.69 -0.69 -4.23
C ALA A 11 -4.16 -0.52 -4.20
N ALA A 12 -3.45 -1.54 -3.71
CA ALA A 12 -1.99 -1.54 -3.72
C ALA A 12 -1.44 -1.48 -5.15
N ARG A 13 -0.38 -0.71 -5.36
CA ARG A 13 0.26 -0.54 -6.68
C ARG A 13 1.77 -0.65 -6.58
N ILE A 14 2.37 -1.23 -7.61
CA ILE A 14 3.82 -1.23 -7.76
C ILE A 14 4.24 0.15 -8.25
N THR A 15 5.26 0.74 -7.64
CA THR A 15 5.84 2.01 -8.04
C THR A 15 7.33 2.02 -7.75
N GLU A 16 8.02 2.99 -8.35
CA GLU A 16 9.40 3.31 -8.00
C GLU A 16 9.42 4.53 -7.09
N ILE A 17 10.28 4.49 -6.08
CA ILE A 17 10.50 5.58 -5.12
C ILE A 17 12.01 5.83 -4.99
N GLY A 18 12.36 7.01 -4.48
CA GLY A 18 13.75 7.34 -4.17
C GLY A 18 14.33 6.48 -3.06
N GLU A 19 15.66 6.46 -2.98
CA GLU A 19 16.42 5.63 -2.03
C GLU A 19 16.87 6.41 -0.79
N ASP A 20 16.70 7.73 -0.82
CA ASP A 20 17.06 8.59 0.30
C ASP A 20 15.98 8.56 1.38
N LEU A 21 16.41 8.70 2.64
CA LEU A 21 15.51 8.74 3.79
C LEU A 21 14.43 9.83 3.62
N GLN A 22 14.81 10.98 3.05
CA GLN A 22 13.87 12.08 2.80
C GLN A 22 12.73 11.67 1.88
N ASP A 23 13.01 10.96 0.78
CA ASP A 23 11.98 10.50 -0.16
C ASP A 23 10.98 9.55 0.54
N MET A 24 11.49 8.66 1.40
CA MET A 24 10.66 7.73 2.16
C MET A 24 9.77 8.48 3.16
N GLN A 25 10.33 9.48 3.85
CA GLN A 25 9.60 10.31 4.80
C GLN A 25 8.51 11.15 4.13
N GLU A 26 8.78 11.70 2.94
CA GLU A 26 7.79 12.43 2.15
C GLU A 26 6.62 11.54 1.74
N ILE A 27 6.89 10.28 1.37
CA ILE A 27 5.85 9.31 0.98
C ILE A 27 4.91 8.95 2.14
N VAL A 28 5.47 8.67 3.33
CA VAL A 28 4.65 8.32 4.51
C VAL A 28 4.12 9.55 5.25
N GLY A 29 4.59 10.74 4.89
CA GLY A 29 4.17 12.03 5.47
C GLY A 29 4.71 12.28 6.87
N GLY A 30 5.94 11.86 7.18
CA GLY A 30 6.53 12.03 8.52
C GLY A 30 7.78 11.19 8.78
N LEU A 31 8.14 11.04 10.06
CA LEU A 31 9.18 10.09 10.47
C LEU A 31 8.75 8.67 10.11
N ILE A 32 9.70 7.86 9.65
CA ILE A 32 9.43 6.48 9.27
C ILE A 32 9.58 5.53 10.46
N GLN A 33 8.73 4.53 10.48
CA GLN A 33 8.88 3.31 11.28
C GLN A 33 8.93 2.12 10.32
N ALA A 34 9.84 1.19 10.57
CA ALA A 34 9.91 -0.08 9.86
C ALA A 34 9.33 -1.21 10.70
N LEU A 35 8.46 -2.02 10.10
CA LEU A 35 7.89 -3.21 10.69
C LEU A 35 8.33 -4.44 9.89
N TYR A 36 8.60 -5.53 10.60
CA TYR A 36 9.07 -6.81 10.03
C TYR A 36 8.08 -7.94 10.34
N PRO A 37 6.85 -7.89 9.79
CA PRO A 37 5.78 -8.84 10.14
C PRO A 37 5.93 -10.21 9.48
N TRP A 38 6.95 -10.41 8.63
CA TRP A 38 7.15 -11.64 7.85
C TRP A 38 8.56 -12.18 7.99
N GLU A 39 8.72 -13.48 7.75
CA GLU A 39 10.01 -14.18 7.76
C GLU A 39 10.86 -13.92 6.50
N ASP A 40 10.24 -13.51 5.39
CA ASP A 40 10.97 -13.17 4.17
C ASP A 40 11.55 -11.75 4.23
N PRO A 41 12.66 -11.45 3.53
CA PRO A 41 13.40 -10.19 3.65
C PRO A 41 12.64 -9.02 3.01
N ALA A 42 11.60 -8.56 3.70
CA ALA A 42 10.76 -7.43 3.35
C ALA A 42 10.28 -6.70 4.61
N ALA A 43 10.13 -5.40 4.48
CA ALA A 43 9.67 -4.52 5.55
C ALA A 43 8.45 -3.72 5.09
N ILE A 44 7.59 -3.39 6.05
CA ILE A 44 6.61 -2.32 5.91
C ILE A 44 7.26 -1.04 6.44
N VAL A 45 7.22 0.03 5.65
CA VAL A 45 7.63 1.36 6.08
C VAL A 45 6.40 2.25 6.11
N CYS A 46 6.08 2.77 7.30
CA CYS A 46 4.94 3.64 7.55
C CYS A 46 5.32 4.84 8.42
N ASN A 47 4.35 5.72 8.66
CA ASN A 47 4.54 6.88 9.54
C ASN A 47 4.56 6.45 11.02
N ASP A 48 5.63 6.78 11.74
CA ASP A 48 5.84 6.42 13.16
C ASP A 48 4.79 7.06 14.08
N GLU A 49 4.40 8.29 13.78
CA GLU A 49 3.43 9.05 14.58
C GLU A 49 2.00 8.94 14.02
N GLY A 50 1.77 8.13 12.99
CA GLY A 50 0.53 8.14 12.22
C GLY A 50 -0.73 7.95 13.06
N LYS A 51 -0.67 7.08 14.08
CA LYS A 51 -1.79 6.86 15.00
C LYS A 51 -2.04 8.06 15.92
N ILE A 52 -0.97 8.66 16.43
CA ILE A 52 -1.02 9.82 17.34
C ILE A 52 -1.53 11.06 16.58
N MET A 53 -1.10 11.21 15.33
CA MET A 53 -1.55 12.27 14.42
C MET A 53 -2.98 12.07 13.88
N GLY A 54 -3.61 10.91 14.16
CA GLY A 54 -4.94 10.60 13.65
C GLY A 54 -5.00 10.40 12.14
N LEU A 55 -3.93 9.89 11.52
CA LEU A 55 -3.93 9.56 10.09
C LEU A 55 -5.00 8.51 9.77
N PRO A 56 -5.56 8.51 8.54
CA PRO A 56 -6.58 7.56 8.16
C PRO A 56 -6.12 6.10 8.31
N LEU A 57 -6.97 5.25 8.86
CA LEU A 57 -6.74 3.80 8.91
C LEU A 57 -6.64 3.23 7.49
N ASN A 58 -5.66 2.37 7.23
CA ASN A 58 -5.35 1.91 5.89
C ASN A 58 -5.49 0.39 5.71
N ARG A 59 -4.74 -0.40 6.49
CA ARG A 59 -4.74 -1.87 6.40
C ARG A 59 -4.56 -2.50 7.77
N VAL A 60 -5.32 -3.56 8.02
CA VAL A 60 -5.07 -4.48 9.12
C VAL A 60 -3.75 -5.20 8.85
N LEU A 61 -2.91 -5.25 9.88
CA LEU A 61 -1.67 -6.01 9.89
C LEU A 61 -1.85 -7.25 10.75
N GLU A 62 -1.96 -8.39 10.08
CA GLU A 62 -2.27 -9.70 10.68
C GLU A 62 -3.48 -9.60 11.61
N ASP A 63 -3.35 -9.86 12.92
CA ASP A 63 -4.43 -9.83 13.91
C ASP A 63 -4.19 -8.84 15.06
N TYR A 64 -3.05 -8.15 15.07
CA TYR A 64 -2.59 -7.37 16.23
C TYR A 64 -2.51 -5.86 16.01
N ASP A 65 -2.52 -5.37 14.76
CA ASP A 65 -2.39 -3.93 14.51
C ASP A 65 -3.13 -3.42 13.26
N ILE A 66 -3.26 -2.10 13.15
CA ILE A 66 -3.77 -1.39 11.98
C ILE A 66 -2.77 -0.30 11.58
N ILE A 67 -2.31 -0.35 10.34
CA ILE A 67 -1.44 0.67 9.76
C ILE A 67 -2.29 1.90 9.41
N THR A 68 -1.79 3.07 9.75
CA THR A 68 -2.41 4.36 9.43
C THR A 68 -1.60 5.11 8.36
N GLY A 69 -2.27 5.98 7.61
CA GLY A 69 -1.64 6.78 6.56
C GLY A 69 -1.15 5.94 5.38
N THR A 70 -0.39 6.58 4.49
CA THR A 70 0.28 5.91 3.38
C THR A 70 1.46 5.11 3.92
N PHE A 71 1.63 3.89 3.41
CA PHE A 71 2.79 3.05 3.69
C PHE A 71 3.27 2.37 2.42
N PHE A 72 4.48 1.82 2.45
CA PHE A 72 4.99 0.99 1.38
C PHE A 72 5.68 -0.27 1.90
N ILE A 73 5.81 -1.26 1.03
CA ILE A 73 6.56 -2.48 1.28
C ILE A 73 7.84 -2.42 0.44
N CYS A 74 8.99 -2.61 1.06
CA CYS A 74 10.30 -2.67 0.40
C CYS A 74 11.05 -3.97 0.77
N GLY A 75 12.04 -4.32 -0.04
CA GLY A 75 12.97 -5.41 0.25
C GLY A 75 13.96 -5.01 1.34
N ILE A 76 14.65 -6.01 1.89
CA ILE A 76 15.74 -5.83 2.85
C ILE A 76 17.00 -6.46 2.27
N GLN A 77 18.09 -5.71 2.25
CA GLN A 77 19.41 -6.20 1.87
C GLN A 77 20.45 -5.82 2.94
N GLY A 78 20.79 -6.79 3.79
CA GLY A 78 21.60 -6.52 4.98
C GLY A 78 20.82 -5.63 5.95
N GLU A 79 21.37 -4.45 6.25
CA GLU A 79 20.75 -3.45 7.12
C GLU A 79 19.99 -2.35 6.35
N ASN A 80 19.99 -2.42 5.02
CA ASN A 80 19.41 -1.38 4.16
C ASN A 80 18.09 -1.81 3.55
N PHE A 81 17.22 -0.84 3.27
CA PHE A 81 16.07 -1.03 2.40
C PHE A 81 16.52 -1.19 0.94
N SER A 82 15.83 -2.05 0.22
CA SER A 82 16.14 -2.36 -1.17
C SER A 82 14.87 -2.61 -1.99
N SER A 83 15.03 -2.72 -3.31
CA SER A 83 13.92 -3.05 -4.19
C SER A 83 13.37 -4.44 -3.86
N LEU A 84 12.04 -4.59 -3.92
CA LEU A 84 11.43 -5.90 -3.86
C LEU A 84 11.79 -6.72 -5.10
N THR A 85 11.98 -8.03 -4.90
CA THR A 85 12.06 -8.97 -6.03
C THR A 85 10.72 -9.07 -6.77
N GLU A 86 10.73 -9.53 -8.03
CA GLU A 86 9.50 -9.72 -8.81
C GLU A 86 8.46 -10.60 -8.09
N GLN A 87 8.92 -11.67 -7.42
CA GLN A 87 8.05 -12.55 -6.65
C GLN A 87 7.43 -11.84 -5.45
N GLN A 88 8.21 -11.03 -4.73
CA GLN A 88 7.70 -10.26 -3.60
C GLN A 88 6.72 -9.17 -4.05
N LEU A 89 7.00 -8.47 -5.16
CA LEU A 89 6.09 -7.48 -5.73
C LEU A 89 4.71 -8.08 -6.01
N GLN A 90 4.66 -9.23 -6.68
CA GLN A 90 3.41 -9.93 -6.96
C GLN A 90 2.71 -10.38 -5.67
N LYS A 91 3.45 -10.97 -4.72
CA LYS A 91 2.94 -11.41 -3.41
C LYS A 91 2.28 -10.26 -2.65
N TYR A 92 2.97 -9.14 -2.47
CA TYR A 92 2.48 -8.03 -1.66
C TYR A 92 1.43 -7.19 -2.37
N GLN A 93 1.53 -7.02 -3.69
CA GLN A 93 0.47 -6.40 -4.47
C GLN A 93 -0.83 -7.20 -4.34
N GLN A 94 -0.76 -8.53 -4.40
CA GLN A 94 -1.94 -9.38 -4.22
C GLN A 94 -2.46 -9.37 -2.78
N LYS A 95 -1.56 -9.41 -1.77
CA LYS A 95 -1.95 -9.35 -0.34
C LYS A 95 -2.73 -8.08 0.00
N PHE A 96 -2.31 -6.92 -0.53
CA PHE A 96 -2.94 -5.63 -0.25
C PHE A 96 -3.82 -5.08 -1.39
N ARG A 97 -4.21 -5.96 -2.33
CA ARG A 97 -4.98 -5.60 -3.52
C ARG A 97 -6.25 -4.84 -3.20
N CYS A 98 -7.03 -5.34 -2.24
CA CYS A 98 -8.31 -4.75 -1.90
C CYS A 98 -8.16 -3.69 -0.80
N PRO A 99 -8.71 -2.49 -0.98
CA PRO A 99 -8.82 -1.51 0.09
C PRO A 99 -9.66 -2.02 1.27
N GLU A 100 -9.36 -1.50 2.45
CA GLU A 100 -10.12 -1.78 3.67
C GLU A 100 -10.80 -0.50 4.15
N LYS A 101 -12.01 -0.66 4.70
CA LYS A 101 -12.79 0.43 5.28
C LYS A 101 -13.08 0.11 6.74
N PHE A 102 -12.84 1.10 7.58
CA PHE A 102 -12.97 0.99 9.02
C PHE A 102 -14.17 1.81 9.48
N ILE A 103 -15.09 1.17 10.21
CA ILE A 103 -16.35 1.76 10.67
C ILE A 103 -16.39 1.64 12.19
N PRO A 104 -16.34 2.76 12.94
CA PRO A 104 -16.55 2.76 14.38
C PRO A 104 -17.97 2.28 14.71
N THR A 105 -18.07 1.40 15.70
CA THR A 105 -19.33 0.85 16.23
C THR A 105 -19.32 0.95 17.75
N PRO A 106 -20.49 0.83 18.43
CA PRO A 106 -20.54 0.78 19.90
C PRO A 106 -19.69 -0.35 20.52
N ASN A 107 -19.40 -1.41 19.76
CA ASN A 107 -18.70 -2.60 20.22
C ASN A 107 -17.24 -2.66 19.73
N GLY A 108 -16.72 -1.59 19.14
CA GLY A 108 -15.35 -1.54 18.58
C GLY A 108 -15.32 -1.13 17.12
N LEU A 109 -14.37 -1.67 16.37
CA LEU A 109 -14.10 -1.24 15.00
C LEU A 109 -14.41 -2.37 14.00
N LEU A 110 -15.32 -2.13 13.06
CA LEU A 110 -15.61 -3.05 11.97
C LEU A 110 -14.68 -2.76 10.79
N CYS A 111 -13.96 -3.78 10.30
CA CYS A 111 -13.15 -3.70 9.09
C CYS A 111 -13.83 -4.45 7.93
N LEU A 112 -14.00 -3.77 6.80
CA LEU A 112 -14.57 -4.31 5.58
C LEU A 112 -13.55 -4.26 4.44
N ARG A 113 -13.23 -5.42 3.87
CA ARG A 113 -12.46 -5.49 2.62
C ARG A 113 -13.37 -5.15 1.45
N ILE A 114 -13.01 -4.13 0.69
CA ILE A 114 -13.76 -3.67 -0.48
C ILE A 114 -13.14 -4.30 -1.72
N GLU A 115 -13.86 -5.22 -2.33
CA GLU A 115 -13.51 -5.70 -3.66
C GLU A 115 -13.81 -4.60 -4.68
N SER A 116 -12.83 -4.25 -5.51
CA SER A 116 -13.11 -3.39 -6.65
C SER A 116 -13.94 -4.17 -7.66
N VAL A 117 -15.20 -3.78 -7.83
CA VAL A 117 -16.01 -4.22 -8.97
C VAL A 117 -15.30 -3.64 -10.19
N VAL A 118 -14.54 -4.48 -10.89
CA VAL A 118 -13.83 -4.06 -12.11
C VAL A 118 -14.91 -3.81 -13.15
N THR A 119 -15.39 -2.57 -13.29
CA THR A 119 -16.09 -2.17 -14.51
C THR A 119 -15.09 -2.35 -15.66
N PRO A 120 -15.37 -3.19 -16.68
CA PRO A 120 -14.49 -3.33 -17.82
C PRO A 120 -14.26 -1.95 -18.42
N LYS A 121 -13.00 -1.52 -18.57
CA LYS A 121 -12.67 -0.32 -19.33
C LYS A 121 -13.31 -0.47 -20.72
N GLU A 122 -14.21 0.46 -21.09
CA GLU A 122 -14.71 0.54 -22.45
C GLU A 122 -13.51 0.61 -23.40
N LYS A 123 -13.35 -0.41 -24.24
CA LYS A 123 -12.37 -0.38 -25.32
C LYS A 123 -12.80 0.73 -26.27
N ASN A 124 -12.02 1.80 -26.33
CA ASN A 124 -12.12 2.86 -27.33
C ASN A 124 -12.40 2.26 -28.72
N LYS A 125 -13.63 2.41 -29.21
CA LYS A 125 -13.92 2.20 -30.63
C LYS A 125 -13.24 3.32 -31.40
N LYS A 126 -12.28 2.96 -32.25
CA LYS A 126 -11.74 3.87 -33.27
C LYS A 126 -12.92 4.44 -34.09
N PRO A 127 -12.96 5.74 -34.41
CA PRO A 127 -13.99 6.27 -35.29
C PRO A 127 -13.81 5.63 -36.67
N SER A 128 -14.87 5.01 -37.19
CA SER A 128 -14.88 4.51 -38.57
C SER A 128 -15.00 5.70 -39.50
N ASN A 129 -13.89 6.05 -40.14
CA ASN A 129 -13.88 6.97 -41.26
C ASN A 129 -14.49 6.24 -42.46
N TYR A 130 -15.67 6.65 -42.91
CA TYR A 130 -16.18 6.28 -44.23
C TYR A 130 -16.27 7.55 -45.07
N GLU A 131 -15.19 7.83 -45.78
CA GLU A 131 -15.22 8.63 -47.02
C GLU A 131 -15.85 7.77 -48.13
N ARG A 132 -17.07 8.11 -48.54
CA ARG A 132 -17.44 8.38 -49.93
C ARG A 132 -18.87 8.86 -50.08
#